data_AF-A0A843L0N6-F1
#
_entry.id   AF-A0A843L0N6-F1
#
_cell.length_a   1.000
_cell.length_b   1.000
_cell.length_c   1.000
_cell.angle_alpha   90.00
_cell.angle_beta   90.00
_cell.angle_gamma   90.00
#
_symmetry.space_group_name_H-M   'P 1'
#
loop_
_entity.id
_entity.type
_entity.pdbx_description
1 polymer ?
#
loop_
_entity_poly.entity_id
_entity_poly.type
_entity_poly.pdbx_seq_one_letter_code
_entity_poly.pdbx_strand_id
1 'polypeptide(L)' 'IGKDVGDTVEFGGLLGHAPVQQVNRFGCADFINRGGRIPAPIHSFKN' A
#
# COMPACT_ATOMS: atom_id res chain seq x y z
N ILE A 1 17.06 -10.72 -9.76
CA ILE A 1 17.50 -10.62 -8.35
C ILE A 1 17.41 -9.14 -8.03
N GLY A 2 16.44 -8.76 -7.20
CA GLY A 2 15.99 -7.37 -7.01
C GLY A 2 16.82 -6.60 -5.99
N LYS A 3 16.49 -5.31 -5.82
CA LYS A 3 17.04 -4.43 -4.78
C LYS A 3 16.44 -4.77 -3.42
N ASP A 4 17.22 -4.65 -2.36
CA ASP A 4 16.80 -4.94 -0.99
C ASP A 4 16.19 -3.71 -0.30
N VAL A 5 15.48 -3.93 0.81
CA VAL A 5 14.89 -2.85 1.62
C VAL A 5 15.99 -1.89 2.08
N GLY A 6 15.80 -0.59 1.82
CA GLY A 6 16.76 0.46 2.11
C GLY A 6 17.64 0.86 0.92
N ASP A 7 17.66 0.08 -0.17
CA ASP A 7 18.33 0.48 -1.40
C ASP A 7 17.53 1.58 -2.13
N THR A 8 18.21 2.50 -2.80
CA THR A 8 17.56 3.47 -3.68
C THR A 8 17.45 2.94 -5.10
N VAL A 9 16.25 2.98 -5.68
CA VAL A 9 16.00 2.65 -7.09
C VAL A 9 15.89 3.94 -7.89
N GLU A 10 16.64 4.00 -9.00
CA GLU A 10 16.68 5.11 -9.94
C GLU A 10 15.89 4.73 -11.20
N PHE A 11 14.83 5.48 -11.50
CA PHE A 11 13.99 5.25 -12.69
C PHE A 11 14.23 6.31 -13.79
N GLY A 12 15.20 7.22 -13.60
CA GLY A 12 15.58 8.26 -14.55
C GLY A 12 14.83 9.58 -14.37
N GLY A 13 15.22 10.62 -15.11
CA GLY A 13 14.80 12.01 -14.85
C GLY A 13 13.29 12.32 -14.93
N LEU A 14 12.49 11.48 -15.59
CA LEU A 14 11.03 11.64 -15.64
C LEU A 14 10.32 10.96 -14.45
N LEU A 15 10.83 9.81 -14.00
CA LEU A 15 10.20 8.98 -12.96
C LEU A 15 10.86 9.13 -11.58
N GLY A 16 12.03 9.77 -11.52
CA GLY A 16 12.77 10.08 -10.30
C GLY A 16 13.45 8.87 -9.67
N HIS A 17 13.72 8.99 -8.37
CA HIS A 17 14.30 7.94 -7.54
C HIS A 17 13.54 7.78 -6.23
N ALA A 18 13.51 6.56 -5.71
CA ALA A 18 12.85 6.26 -4.44
C ALA A 18 13.54 5.10 -3.72
N PRO A 19 13.57 5.10 -2.37
CA PRO A 19 14.06 3.97 -1.59
C PRO A 19 13.08 2.80 -1.65
N VAL A 20 13.61 1.58 -1.66
CA VAL A 20 12.84 0.35 -1.49
C VAL A 20 12.33 0.31 -0.05
N GLN A 21 11.02 0.46 0.10
CA GLN A 21 10.36 0.40 1.39
C GLN A 21 10.04 -1.04 1.80
N GLN A 22 10.06 -1.30 3.12
CA GLN A 22 9.64 -2.58 3.65
C GLN A 22 8.13 -2.76 3.47
N VAL A 23 7.73 -3.92 2.93
CA VAL A 23 6.32 -4.32 2.85
C VAL A 23 5.95 -5.22 4.04
N ASN A 24 4.70 -5.15 4.46
CA ASN A 24 4.18 -6.07 5.47
C ASN A 24 4.26 -7.52 4.94
N ARG A 25 4.77 -8.44 5.76
CA ARG A 25 4.93 -9.87 5.41
C ARG A 25 3.61 -10.64 5.49
N PHE A 26 2.59 -10.10 6.17
CA PHE A 26 1.29 -10.72 6.30
C PHE A 26 0.40 -10.39 5.09
N GLY A 27 -0.23 -11.41 4.53
CA GLY A 27 -1.18 -11.27 3.44
C GLY A 27 -2.57 -10.87 3.93
N CYS A 28 -3.31 -10.16 3.09
CA CYS A 28 -4.72 -9.80 3.30
C CYS A 28 -5.62 -10.31 2.16
N ALA A 29 -5.23 -11.40 1.50
CA ALA A 29 -5.92 -11.95 0.32
C ALA A 29 -7.40 -12.26 0.60
N ASP A 30 -7.70 -12.89 1.75
CA ASP A 30 -9.07 -13.21 2.14
C ASP A 30 -9.94 -11.96 2.33
N PHE A 31 -9.35 -10.88 2.85
CA PHE A 31 -10.04 -9.60 3.03
C PHE A 31 -10.32 -8.93 1.68
N ILE A 32 -9.35 -8.93 0.76
CA ILE A 32 -9.52 -8.39 -0.60
C ILE A 32 -10.60 -9.17 -1.36
N ASN A 33 -10.56 -10.50 -1.29
CA ASN A 33 -11.49 -11.39 -2.00
C ASN A 33 -12.89 -11.42 -1.39
N ARG A 34 -13.09 -10.86 -0.19
CA ARG A 34 -14.40 -10.78 0.45
C ARG A 34 -15.39 -9.95 -0.37
N GLY A 35 -14.90 -8.98 -1.15
CA GLY A 35 -15.73 -8.13 -1.98
C GLY A 35 -16.81 -7.37 -1.20
N GLY A 36 -17.85 -6.90 -1.91
CA GLY A 36 -18.93 -6.12 -1.33
C GLY A 36 -18.65 -4.62 -1.29
N ARG A 37 -19.47 -3.87 -0.53
CA ARG A 37 -19.40 -2.41 -0.43
C ARG A 37 -18.97 -2.00 0.98
N ILE A 38 -17.87 -1.26 1.10
CA ILE A 38 -17.53 -0.57 2.34
C ILE A 38 -18.57 0.55 2.53
N PRO A 39 -19.41 0.49 3.59
CA PRO A 39 -20.42 1.51 3.81
C PRO A 39 -19.77 2.87 4.03
N ALA A 40 -20.49 3.94 3.70
CA ALA A 40 -19.99 5.29 3.93
C ALA A 40 -19.67 5.49 5.43
N PRO A 41 -18.57 6.18 5.77
CA PRO A 41 -18.26 6.50 7.16
C PRO A 41 -19.45 7.24 7.80
N ILE A 42 -19.90 6.78 8.98
CA ILE A 42 -20.95 7.49 9.71
C ILE A 42 -20.31 8.70 10.38
N HIS A 43 -20.57 9.88 9.85
CA HIS A 43 -20.32 11.15 10.54
C HIS A 43 -21.61 11.63 11.21
N SER A 44 -22.15 10.89 12.18
CA SER A 44 -23.13 11.43 13.14
C SER A 44 -23.47 10.39 14.22
N PHE A 45 -22.72 10.40 15.30
CA PHE A 45 -23.26 10.07 16.63
C PHE A 45 -23.43 11.36 17.43
N LYS A 46 -24.03 12.39 16.83
CA LYS A 46 -24.55 13.55 17.57
C LYS A 46 -26.06 13.38 17.67
N ASN A 47 -26.50 12.92 18.85
CA ASN A 47 -27.85 13.11 19.36
C ASN A 47 -28.10 14.61 19.53
#